data_AF-A0A6G2VAP0-F1
#
_entry.id   AF-A0A6G2VAP0-F1
#
_cell.length_a   1.000
_cell.length_b   1.000
_cell.length_c   1.000
_cell.angle_alpha   90.00
_cell.angle_beta   90.00
_cell.angle_gamma   90.00
#
_symmetry.space_group_name_H-M   'P 1'
#
loop_
_entity.id
_entity.type
_entity.pdbx_description
1 polymer ?
#
loop_
_entity_poly.entity_id
_entity_poly.type
_entity_poly.pdbx_seq_one_letter_code
_entity_poly.pdbx_strand_id
1 'polypeptide(L)'
;PAQVSGGQAQRVALARALAARPRLLLLDEPLAALDQTTRSQVRHTLRRHLDGFGGVCLLVTHDPVEAVALADRVLVLEDGRTLQDAPPADVTRHPRSPWVARMLGRNAWPGTATADGLKPSGGGRLVAADPLPAGVPALAVIAPEAVSVHREKPAGSPRNVWPGTVREITAGGSRLRVLVGSDQAPDLVAEITPQAAAELSLADGARVWTSVKATEVTLVAL
;
A
#
# COMPACT_ATOMS: atom_id res chain seq x y z
N PRO A 1 18.88 19.73 -27.36
CA PRO A 1 18.21 19.49 -26.06
C PRO A 1 16.86 20.22 -25.89
N ALA A 2 16.65 21.40 -26.47
CA ALA A 2 15.41 22.20 -26.27
C ALA A 2 14.15 21.69 -27.01
N GLN A 3 14.26 20.62 -27.82
CA GLN A 3 13.16 20.07 -28.63
C GLN A 3 12.55 18.79 -28.04
N VAL A 4 12.96 18.38 -26.83
CA VAL A 4 12.49 17.17 -26.18
C VAL A 4 11.71 17.50 -24.90
N SER A 5 10.59 16.81 -24.71
CA SER A 5 9.80 16.85 -23.47
C SER A 5 10.62 16.38 -22.27
N GLY A 6 10.22 16.75 -21.05
CA GLY A 6 10.87 16.31 -19.81
C GLY A 6 11.02 14.79 -19.73
N GLY A 7 9.98 14.03 -20.07
CA GLY A 7 10.04 12.57 -20.10
C GLY A 7 10.96 12.00 -21.19
N GLN A 8 11.07 12.64 -22.36
CA GLN A 8 12.09 12.26 -23.36
C GLN A 8 13.51 12.54 -22.86
N ALA A 9 13.74 13.71 -22.27
CA ALA A 9 15.03 14.08 -21.71
C ALA A 9 15.46 13.12 -20.58
N GLN A 10 14.53 12.74 -19.70
CA GLN A 10 14.80 11.80 -18.61
C GLN A 10 15.12 10.39 -19.12
N ARG A 11 14.39 9.89 -20.13
CA ARG A 11 14.71 8.61 -20.77
C ARG A 11 16.10 8.61 -21.41
N VAL A 12 16.48 9.69 -22.09
CA VAL A 12 17.82 9.83 -22.68
C VAL A 12 18.89 9.88 -21.57
N ALA A 13 18.64 10.58 -20.48
CA ALA A 13 19.55 10.64 -19.33
C ALA A 13 19.73 9.26 -18.68
N LEU A 14 18.64 8.52 -18.46
CA LEU A 14 18.69 7.16 -17.94
C LEU A 14 19.46 6.24 -18.90
N ALA A 15 19.12 6.24 -20.19
CA ALA A 15 19.82 5.44 -21.19
C ALA A 15 21.33 5.74 -21.23
N ARG A 16 21.71 7.01 -21.14
CA ARG A 16 23.12 7.43 -21.07
C ARG A 16 23.82 6.89 -19.82
N ALA A 17 23.16 6.92 -18.66
CA ALA A 17 23.71 6.38 -17.42
C ALA A 17 23.94 4.87 -17.52
N LEU A 18 22.98 4.13 -18.09
CA LEU A 18 23.07 2.67 -18.25
C LEU A 18 24.11 2.27 -19.31
N ALA A 19 24.23 3.02 -20.41
CA ALA A 19 25.17 2.73 -21.49
C ALA A 19 26.64 2.78 -21.06
N ALA A 20 26.97 3.56 -20.03
CA ALA A 20 28.32 3.67 -19.50
C ALA A 20 28.82 2.40 -18.77
N ARG A 21 27.93 1.42 -18.51
CA ARG A 21 28.22 0.21 -17.72
C ARG A 21 28.98 0.53 -16.41
N PRO A 22 28.45 1.45 -15.58
CA PRO A 22 29.15 1.88 -14.38
C PRO A 22 29.22 0.74 -13.36
N ARG A 23 30.19 0.82 -12.44
CA ARG A 23 30.23 -0.07 -11.26
C ARG A 23 29.28 0.39 -10.14
N LEU A 24 28.89 1.67 -10.16
CA LEU A 24 27.94 2.28 -9.25
C LEU A 24 26.97 3.14 -10.05
N LEU A 25 25.68 2.83 -9.94
CA LEU A 25 24.60 3.55 -10.58
C LEU A 25 23.81 4.30 -9.50
N LEU A 26 23.73 5.62 -9.62
CA LEU A 26 22.94 6.48 -8.72
C LEU A 26 21.76 7.02 -9.53
N LEU A 27 20.55 6.68 -9.12
CA LEU A 27 19.32 7.10 -9.76
C LEU A 27 18.46 7.87 -8.75
N ASP A 28 18.30 9.16 -8.98
CA ASP A 28 17.44 10.03 -8.17
C ASP A 28 16.16 10.32 -8.94
N GLU A 29 15.04 9.80 -8.44
CA GLU A 29 13.70 9.97 -9.02
C GLU A 29 13.64 9.69 -10.54
N PRO A 30 14.21 8.57 -11.04
CA PRO A 30 14.46 8.37 -12.47
C PRO A 30 13.18 8.26 -13.32
N LEU A 31 12.02 8.11 -12.68
CA LEU A 31 10.71 7.91 -13.32
C LEU A 31 9.71 9.05 -13.03
N ALA A 32 10.10 10.07 -12.25
CA ALA A 32 9.19 11.09 -11.77
C ALA A 32 8.60 11.97 -12.89
N ALA A 33 9.36 12.31 -13.94
CA ALA A 33 8.87 13.15 -15.03
C ALA A 33 8.18 12.37 -16.17
N LEU A 34 7.90 11.08 -15.97
CA LEU A 34 7.19 10.23 -16.91
C LEU A 34 5.68 10.21 -16.62
N ASP A 35 4.86 10.19 -17.68
CA ASP A 35 3.44 9.89 -17.56
C ASP A 35 3.21 8.44 -17.10
N GLN A 36 2.00 8.14 -16.61
CA GLN A 36 1.70 6.84 -15.98
C GLN A 36 1.92 5.63 -16.90
N THR A 37 1.60 5.77 -18.19
CA THR A 37 1.76 4.69 -19.18
C THR A 37 3.23 4.46 -19.47
N THR A 38 3.99 5.53 -19.76
CA THR A 38 5.43 5.46 -20.02
C THR A 38 6.19 4.98 -18.78
N ARG A 39 5.83 5.44 -17.59
CA ARG A 39 6.44 5.05 -16.31
C ARG A 39 6.44 3.53 -16.13
N SER A 40 5.30 2.88 -16.39
CA SER A 40 5.18 1.43 -16.27
C SER A 40 6.10 0.67 -17.22
N GLN A 41 6.21 1.12 -18.48
CA GLN A 41 7.09 0.52 -19.49
C GLN A 41 8.58 0.71 -19.16
N VAL A 42 8.95 1.93 -18.73
CA VAL A 42 10.34 2.25 -18.37
C VAL A 42 10.74 1.50 -17.09
N ARG A 43 9.86 1.41 -16.09
CA ARG A 43 10.09 0.60 -14.88
C ARG A 43 10.36 -0.85 -15.22
N HIS A 44 9.55 -1.46 -16.09
CA HIS A 44 9.79 -2.85 -16.54
C HIS A 44 11.14 -3.01 -17.25
N THR A 45 11.51 -2.05 -18.09
CA THR A 45 12.80 -2.06 -18.79
C THR A 45 13.97 -1.90 -17.81
N LEU A 46 13.83 -1.01 -16.82
CA LEU A 46 14.83 -0.78 -15.79
C LEU A 46 15.01 -2.03 -14.91
N ARG A 47 13.92 -2.68 -14.49
CA ARG A 47 13.97 -3.95 -13.74
C ARG A 47 14.82 -4.99 -14.46
N ARG A 48 14.51 -5.26 -15.73
CA ARG A 48 15.28 -6.24 -16.53
C ARG A 48 16.76 -5.88 -16.67
N HIS A 49 17.09 -4.59 -16.72
CA HIS A 49 18.49 -4.17 -16.76
C HIS A 49 19.19 -4.40 -15.41
N LEU A 50 18.53 -4.03 -14.31
CA LEU A 50 19.06 -4.20 -12.96
C LEU A 50 19.24 -5.67 -12.58
N ASP A 51 18.38 -6.57 -13.06
CA ASP A 51 18.49 -8.03 -12.82
C ASP A 51 19.82 -8.61 -13.28
N GLY A 52 20.43 -8.05 -14.34
CA GLY A 52 21.73 -8.46 -14.87
C GLY A 52 22.87 -7.50 -14.54
N PHE A 53 22.63 -6.46 -13.73
CA PHE A 53 23.61 -5.43 -13.45
C PHE A 53 24.59 -5.90 -12.36
N GLY A 54 25.85 -6.16 -12.75
CA GLY A 54 26.89 -6.63 -11.82
C GLY A 54 27.49 -5.56 -10.90
N GLY A 55 26.97 -4.34 -10.92
CA GLY A 55 27.38 -3.23 -10.05
C GLY A 55 26.42 -2.99 -8.89
N VAL A 56 26.65 -1.91 -8.14
CA VAL A 56 25.71 -1.45 -7.10
C VAL A 56 24.79 -0.38 -7.67
N CYS A 57 23.48 -0.51 -7.48
CA CYS A 57 22.51 0.52 -7.83
C CYS A 57 21.88 1.11 -6.57
N LEU A 58 21.98 2.43 -6.39
CA LEU A 58 21.21 3.18 -5.41
C LEU A 58 20.09 3.92 -6.14
N LEU A 59 18.85 3.52 -5.86
CA LEU A 59 17.63 4.15 -6.35
C LEU A 59 17.00 4.97 -5.22
N VAL A 60 16.78 6.25 -5.46
CA VAL A 60 15.98 7.14 -4.60
C VAL A 60 14.65 7.39 -5.29
N THR A 61 13.55 7.15 -4.58
CA THR A 61 12.19 7.37 -5.07
C THR A 61 11.25 7.63 -3.90
N HIS A 62 10.28 8.51 -4.11
CA HIS A 62 9.14 8.73 -3.23
C HIS A 62 7.95 7.82 -3.59
N ASP A 63 8.10 6.86 -4.53
CA ASP A 63 7.07 5.88 -4.85
C ASP A 63 7.45 4.49 -4.26
N PRO A 64 6.80 4.06 -3.17
CA PRO A 64 6.95 2.73 -2.59
C PRO A 64 6.74 1.59 -3.59
N VAL A 65 5.87 1.75 -4.59
CA VAL A 65 5.63 0.74 -5.62
C VAL A 65 6.86 0.58 -6.51
N GLU A 66 7.56 1.68 -6.82
CA GLU A 66 8.82 1.62 -7.55
C GLU A 66 9.92 0.97 -6.71
N ALA A 67 10.04 1.37 -5.44
CA ALA A 67 11.04 0.82 -4.52
C ALA A 67 10.91 -0.70 -4.39
N VAL A 68 9.69 -1.21 -4.12
CA VAL A 68 9.48 -2.67 -3.96
C VAL A 68 9.58 -3.43 -5.28
N ALA A 69 9.34 -2.79 -6.42
CA ALA A 69 9.41 -3.44 -7.73
C ALA A 69 10.83 -3.55 -8.29
N LEU A 70 11.72 -2.60 -7.93
CA LEU A 70 13.05 -2.44 -8.54
C LEU A 70 14.18 -2.85 -7.61
N ALA A 71 14.03 -2.71 -6.29
CA ALA A 71 15.12 -2.92 -5.36
C ALA A 71 15.17 -4.37 -4.86
N ASP A 72 16.37 -4.83 -4.49
CA ASP A 72 16.55 -6.08 -3.73
C ASP A 72 16.45 -5.84 -2.21
N ARG A 73 16.61 -4.58 -1.79
CA ARG A 73 16.54 -4.10 -0.41
C ARG A 73 16.00 -2.68 -0.38
N VAL A 74 15.07 -2.39 0.53
CA VAL A 74 14.37 -1.11 0.62
C VAL A 74 14.67 -0.45 1.96
N LEU A 75 15.16 0.79 1.89
CA LEU A 75 15.37 1.68 3.02
C LEU A 75 14.29 2.76 3.02
N VAL A 76 13.35 2.69 3.96
CA VAL A 76 12.32 3.72 4.17
C VAL A 76 12.87 4.77 5.14
N LEU A 77 12.86 6.01 4.67
CA LEU A 77 13.27 7.18 5.45
C LEU A 77 12.05 8.06 5.74
N GLU A 78 11.93 8.55 6.97
CA GLU A 78 10.92 9.53 7.39
C GLU A 78 11.61 10.54 8.33
N ASP A 79 11.44 11.84 8.06
CA ASP A 79 12.08 12.94 8.82
C ASP A 79 13.60 12.76 9.03
N GLY A 80 14.30 12.27 7.99
CA GLY A 80 15.74 12.02 8.02
C GLY A 80 16.17 10.82 8.87
N ARG A 81 15.22 10.00 9.34
CA ARG A 81 15.48 8.80 10.15
C ARG A 81 15.12 7.54 9.37
N THR A 82 15.89 6.48 9.60
CA THR A 82 15.57 5.15 9.09
C THR A 82 14.38 4.59 9.87
N LEU A 83 13.28 4.37 9.16
CA LEU A 83 12.07 3.76 9.69
C LEU A 83 12.04 2.25 9.45
N GLN A 84 12.53 1.82 8.28
CA GLN A 84 12.57 0.40 7.91
C GLN A 84 13.73 0.15 6.95
N ASP A 85 14.45 -0.94 7.16
CA ASP A 85 15.49 -1.44 6.26
C ASP A 85 15.30 -2.95 6.09
N ALA A 86 14.66 -3.36 5.00
CA ALA A 86 14.22 -4.73 4.80
C ALA A 86 14.10 -5.11 3.31
N PRO A 87 14.04 -6.41 2.97
CA PRO A 87 13.69 -6.85 1.63
C PRO A 87 12.29 -6.35 1.20
N PRO A 88 12.03 -6.15 -0.11
CA PRO A 88 10.73 -5.71 -0.62
C PRO A 88 9.54 -6.52 -0.13
N ALA A 89 9.70 -7.84 0.01
CA ALA A 89 8.66 -8.73 0.49
C ALA A 89 8.22 -8.39 1.92
N ASP A 90 9.17 -8.02 2.77
CA ASP A 90 8.91 -7.65 4.17
C ASP A 90 8.33 -6.25 4.28
N VAL A 91 8.81 -5.29 3.49
CA VAL A 91 8.19 -3.95 3.39
C VAL A 91 6.74 -4.05 2.92
N THR A 92 6.45 -4.99 2.01
CA THR A 92 5.09 -5.20 1.49
C THR A 92 4.15 -5.90 2.48
N ARG A 93 4.67 -6.87 3.25
CA ARG A 93 3.86 -7.65 4.21
C ARG A 93 3.75 -6.97 5.57
N HIS A 94 4.82 -6.32 6.01
CA HIS A 94 4.96 -5.69 7.32
C HIS A 94 5.50 -4.26 7.16
N PRO A 95 4.77 -3.36 6.47
CA PRO A 95 5.20 -1.97 6.32
C PRO A 95 5.24 -1.27 7.69
N ARG A 96 6.28 -0.49 7.93
CA ARG A 96 6.41 0.34 9.15
C ARG A 96 6.00 1.80 8.96
N SER A 97 5.50 2.16 7.78
CA SER A 97 4.91 3.48 7.51
C SER A 97 3.46 3.32 7.07
N PRO A 98 2.51 4.05 7.68
CA PRO A 98 1.13 4.09 7.19
C PRO A 98 1.04 4.55 5.73
N TRP A 99 1.92 5.46 5.32
CA TRP A 99 1.96 5.96 3.95
C TRP A 99 2.46 4.89 2.98
N VAL A 100 3.55 4.18 3.31
CA VAL A 100 4.04 3.03 2.51
C VAL A 100 2.94 1.98 2.37
N ALA A 101 2.30 1.60 3.47
CA ALA A 101 1.24 0.60 3.47
C ALA A 101 0.07 0.99 2.55
N ARG A 102 -0.39 2.24 2.62
CA ARG A 102 -1.48 2.77 1.78
C ARG A 102 -1.09 2.83 0.30
N MET A 103 0.13 3.26 -0.01
CA MET A 103 0.59 3.30 -1.40
C MET A 103 0.70 1.89 -2.00
N LEU A 104 1.03 0.90 -1.18
CA LEU A 104 0.98 -0.53 -1.56
C LEU A 104 -0.46 -1.09 -1.57
N GLY A 105 -1.47 -0.23 -1.41
CA GLY A 105 -2.88 -0.58 -1.51
C GLY A 105 -3.43 -1.31 -0.29
N ARG A 106 -2.80 -1.22 0.89
CA ARG A 106 -3.30 -1.79 2.14
C ARG A 106 -4.11 -0.76 2.92
N ASN A 107 -5.06 -1.23 3.72
CA ASN A 107 -5.60 -0.43 4.81
C ASN A 107 -4.55 -0.32 5.90
N ALA A 108 -4.31 0.89 6.40
CA ALA A 108 -3.25 1.16 7.36
C ALA A 108 -3.73 2.15 8.41
N TRP A 109 -3.94 1.65 9.63
CA TRP A 109 -4.46 2.41 10.76
C TRP A 109 -3.41 2.51 11.87
N PRO A 110 -2.73 3.66 12.01
CA PRO A 110 -1.84 3.88 13.14
C PRO A 110 -2.66 3.96 14.44
N GLY A 111 -2.06 3.52 15.54
CA GLY A 111 -2.69 3.56 16.85
C GLY A 111 -1.80 3.00 17.95
N THR A 112 -2.43 2.58 19.02
CA THR A 112 -1.75 2.02 20.19
C THR A 112 -2.26 0.61 20.44
N ALA A 113 -1.34 -0.33 20.65
CA ALA A 113 -1.67 -1.71 20.96
C ALA A 113 -2.48 -1.81 22.26
N THR A 114 -3.48 -2.70 22.26
CA THR A 114 -4.31 -3.07 23.41
C THR A 114 -4.14 -4.55 23.72
N ALA A 115 -4.70 -5.03 24.83
CA ALA A 115 -4.56 -6.42 25.28
C ALA A 115 -5.00 -7.48 24.24
N ASP A 116 -5.85 -7.11 23.29
CA ASP A 116 -6.44 -8.00 22.27
C ASP A 116 -6.43 -7.38 20.86
N GLY A 117 -5.63 -6.34 20.63
CA GLY A 117 -5.54 -5.71 19.31
C GLY A 117 -4.98 -4.30 19.33
N LEU A 118 -5.73 -3.35 18.78
CA LEU A 118 -5.28 -1.97 18.57
C LEU A 118 -6.43 -0.97 18.75
N LYS A 119 -6.12 0.16 19.40
CA LYS A 119 -6.95 1.37 19.40
C LYS A 119 -6.41 2.34 18.34
N PRO A 120 -7.10 2.52 17.20
CA PRO A 120 -6.64 3.44 16.16
C PRO A 120 -6.66 4.89 16.64
N SER A 121 -5.75 5.71 16.11
CA SER A 121 -5.72 7.15 16.38
C SER A 121 -6.97 7.87 15.85
N GLY A 122 -7.60 7.32 14.80
CA GLY A 122 -8.85 7.81 14.22
C GLY A 122 -10.11 7.37 14.97
N GLY A 123 -9.98 6.71 16.13
CA GLY A 123 -11.11 6.20 16.91
C GLY A 123 -11.46 4.75 16.57
N GLY A 124 -12.40 4.19 17.34
CA GLY A 124 -12.79 2.80 17.24
C GLY A 124 -11.86 1.83 17.99
N ARG A 125 -12.07 0.54 17.73
CA ARG A 125 -11.29 -0.55 18.30
C ARG A 125 -11.17 -1.68 17.28
N LEU A 126 -9.99 -2.23 17.18
CA LEU A 126 -9.65 -3.34 16.30
C LEU A 126 -9.14 -4.51 17.15
N VAL A 127 -9.66 -5.70 16.91
CA VAL A 127 -9.20 -6.96 17.49
C VAL A 127 -8.25 -7.65 16.51
N ALA A 128 -7.12 -8.12 17.00
CA ALA A 128 -6.14 -8.89 16.23
C ALA A 128 -5.90 -10.25 16.88
N ALA A 129 -5.58 -11.27 16.08
CA ALA A 129 -5.30 -12.61 16.59
C ALA A 129 -3.97 -12.65 17.38
N ASP A 130 -2.99 -11.89 16.91
CA ASP A 130 -1.65 -11.78 17.51
C ASP A 130 -1.45 -10.35 18.03
N PRO A 131 -1.90 -10.04 19.26
CA PRO A 131 -1.75 -8.70 19.83
C PRO A 131 -0.29 -8.40 20.19
N LEU A 132 0.07 -7.11 20.08
CA LEU A 132 1.34 -6.60 20.59
C LEU A 132 1.22 -6.23 22.07
N PRO A 133 2.34 -6.07 22.81
CA PRO A 133 2.30 -5.57 24.18
C PRO A 133 1.51 -4.26 24.28
N ALA A 134 0.59 -4.18 25.23
CA ALA A 134 -0.28 -3.02 25.38
C ALA A 134 0.52 -1.73 25.61
N GLY A 135 0.07 -0.64 24.99
CA GLY A 135 0.72 0.67 25.08
C GLY A 135 1.79 0.93 24.01
N VAL A 136 2.20 -0.10 23.25
CA VAL A 136 3.17 0.07 22.15
C VAL A 136 2.53 0.80 20.96
N PRO A 137 3.16 1.85 20.41
CA PRO A 137 2.77 2.42 19.13
C PRO A 137 2.82 1.37 18.02
N ALA A 138 1.75 1.26 17.25
CA ALA A 138 1.62 0.20 16.26
C ALA A 138 0.80 0.65 15.05
N LEU A 139 0.97 -0.09 13.96
CA LEU A 139 0.22 0.02 12.73
C LEU A 139 -0.59 -1.25 12.52
N ALA A 140 -1.90 -1.12 12.40
CA ALA A 140 -2.74 -2.20 11.91
C ALA A 140 -2.77 -2.17 10.38
N VAL A 141 -2.41 -3.30 9.77
CA VAL A 141 -2.39 -3.50 8.33
C VAL A 141 -3.44 -4.55 7.96
N ILE A 142 -4.37 -4.19 7.07
CA ILE A 142 -5.44 -5.07 6.61
C ILE A 142 -5.45 -5.07 5.08
N ALA A 143 -5.41 -6.26 4.50
CA ALA A 143 -5.55 -6.45 3.07
C ALA A 143 -6.98 -6.08 2.61
N PRO A 144 -7.17 -5.29 1.54
CA PRO A 144 -8.52 -4.97 1.06
C PRO A 144 -9.35 -6.22 0.73
N GLU A 145 -8.72 -7.28 0.23
CA GLU A 145 -9.34 -8.57 -0.06
C GLU A 145 -9.79 -9.35 1.19
N ALA A 146 -9.29 -8.98 2.38
CA ALA A 146 -9.72 -9.55 3.66
C ALA A 146 -10.95 -8.84 4.25
N VAL A 147 -11.38 -7.72 3.67
CA VAL A 147 -12.55 -6.97 4.10
C VAL A 147 -13.78 -7.47 3.37
N SER A 148 -14.72 -8.06 4.10
CA SER A 148 -16.02 -8.43 3.54
C SER A 148 -17.03 -7.30 3.72
N VAL A 149 -17.90 -7.12 2.72
CA VAL A 149 -18.99 -6.13 2.71
C VAL A 149 -20.31 -6.87 2.77
N HIS A 150 -21.22 -6.42 3.63
CA HIS A 150 -22.52 -7.03 3.88
C HIS A 150 -23.62 -5.97 3.87
N ARG A 151 -24.85 -6.38 3.53
CA ARG A 151 -26.04 -5.51 3.66
C ARG A 151 -26.54 -5.38 5.09
N GLU A 152 -26.49 -6.48 5.82
CA GLU A 152 -26.92 -6.58 7.21
C GLU A 152 -25.72 -6.88 8.10
N LYS A 153 -25.89 -6.72 9.42
CA LYS A 153 -24.82 -6.99 10.37
C LYS A 153 -24.46 -8.48 10.32
N PRO A 154 -23.23 -8.84 9.91
CA PRO A 154 -22.85 -10.25 9.83
C PRO A 154 -22.77 -10.87 11.22
N ALA A 155 -23.27 -12.09 11.34
CA ALA A 155 -23.06 -12.95 12.51
C ALA A 155 -21.86 -13.87 12.31
N GLY A 156 -21.35 -14.45 13.40
CA GLY A 156 -20.32 -15.50 13.37
C GLY A 156 -19.00 -15.12 14.02
N SER A 157 -17.90 -15.58 13.43
CA SER A 157 -16.55 -15.46 14.01
C SER A 157 -15.77 -14.17 13.73
N PRO A 158 -16.13 -13.26 12.79
CA PRO A 158 -15.45 -11.96 12.71
C PRO A 158 -15.50 -11.22 14.04
N ARG A 159 -14.39 -10.60 14.42
CA ARG A 159 -14.27 -9.82 15.66
C ARG A 159 -14.31 -8.32 15.42
N ASN A 160 -14.12 -7.92 14.16
CA ASN A 160 -14.18 -6.55 13.71
C ASN A 160 -15.38 -6.42 12.78
N VAL A 161 -16.42 -5.73 13.24
CA VAL A 161 -17.66 -5.56 12.48
C VAL A 161 -18.15 -4.14 12.72
N TRP A 162 -18.19 -3.32 11.66
CA TRP A 162 -18.58 -1.92 11.76
C TRP A 162 -19.66 -1.58 10.73
N PRO A 163 -20.65 -0.77 11.12
CA PRO A 163 -21.56 -0.16 10.15
C PRO A 163 -20.81 0.93 9.39
N GLY A 164 -21.18 1.15 8.14
CA GLY A 164 -20.60 2.22 7.34
C GLY A 164 -21.43 2.59 6.13
N THR A 165 -20.90 3.56 5.40
CA THR A 165 -21.50 4.06 4.17
C THR A 165 -20.46 4.00 3.07
N VAL A 166 -20.84 3.42 1.93
CA VAL A 166 -20.01 3.46 0.71
C VAL A 166 -19.83 4.91 0.30
N ARG A 167 -18.58 5.36 0.19
CA ARG A 167 -18.20 6.71 -0.25
C ARG A 167 -17.68 6.75 -1.68
N GLU A 168 -17.04 5.67 -2.11
CA GLU A 168 -16.46 5.58 -3.45
C GLU A 168 -16.42 4.12 -3.90
N ILE A 169 -16.62 3.90 -5.20
CA ILE A 169 -16.37 2.62 -5.86
C ILE A 169 -15.47 2.89 -7.06
N THR A 170 -14.26 2.35 -7.02
CA THR A 170 -13.25 2.52 -8.08
C THR A 170 -12.98 1.18 -8.75
N ALA A 171 -12.91 1.15 -10.08
CA ALA A 171 -12.54 -0.05 -10.82
C ALA A 171 -11.02 -0.27 -10.79
N GLY A 172 -10.61 -1.49 -10.45
CA GLY A 172 -9.21 -1.94 -10.43
C GLY A 172 -9.05 -3.24 -11.23
N GLY A 173 -9.04 -3.14 -12.56
CA GLY A 173 -9.00 -4.31 -13.43
C GLY A 173 -10.27 -5.16 -13.32
N SER A 174 -10.14 -6.41 -12.87
CA SER A 174 -11.26 -7.35 -12.68
C SER A 174 -11.94 -7.24 -11.31
N ARG A 175 -11.49 -6.33 -10.45
CA ARG A 175 -12.00 -6.12 -9.09
C ARG A 175 -12.47 -4.68 -8.90
N LEU A 176 -13.33 -4.49 -7.91
CA LEU A 176 -13.78 -3.18 -7.47
C LEU A 176 -13.19 -2.89 -6.09
N ARG A 177 -12.72 -1.66 -5.90
CA ARG A 177 -12.35 -1.13 -4.58
C ARG A 177 -13.47 -0.25 -4.08
N VAL A 178 -13.96 -0.58 -2.89
CA VAL A 178 -15.07 0.10 -2.24
C VAL A 178 -14.52 0.80 -1.00
N LEU A 179 -14.50 2.13 -1.02
CA LEU A 179 -14.19 2.93 0.15
C LEU A 179 -15.44 3.03 1.03
N VAL A 180 -15.31 2.59 2.28
CA VAL A 180 -16.39 2.63 3.28
C VAL A 180 -15.96 3.52 4.43
N GLY A 181 -16.74 4.58 4.67
CA GLY A 181 -16.59 5.43 5.85
C GLY A 181 -17.45 4.92 7.01
N SER A 182 -16.96 5.10 8.24
CA SER A 182 -17.67 4.73 9.46
C SER A 182 -17.43 5.76 10.57
N ASP A 183 -18.41 5.93 11.45
CA ASP A 183 -18.24 6.71 12.69
C ASP A 183 -17.64 5.85 13.83
N GLN A 184 -17.51 4.54 13.63
CA GLN A 184 -17.05 3.58 14.64
C GLN A 184 -15.63 3.05 14.38
N ALA A 185 -15.06 3.32 13.22
CA ALA A 185 -13.73 2.93 12.81
C ALA A 185 -13.21 3.88 11.72
N PRO A 186 -11.89 3.96 11.49
CA PRO A 186 -11.35 4.71 10.37
C PRO A 186 -11.84 4.16 9.03
N ASP A 187 -11.71 4.97 7.98
CA ASP A 187 -12.08 4.56 6.63
C ASP A 187 -11.38 3.26 6.21
N LEU A 188 -12.15 2.39 5.54
CA LEU A 188 -11.73 1.06 5.14
C LEU A 188 -12.01 0.84 3.66
N VAL A 189 -11.03 0.34 2.94
CA VAL A 189 -11.15 -0.09 1.55
C VAL A 189 -11.35 -1.60 1.53
N ALA A 190 -12.44 -2.04 0.91
CA ALA A 190 -12.69 -3.44 0.58
C ALA A 190 -12.45 -3.69 -0.90
N GLU A 191 -11.93 -4.88 -1.25
CA GLU A 191 -11.77 -5.30 -2.63
C GLU A 191 -12.68 -6.48 -2.92
N ILE A 192 -13.65 -6.28 -3.83
CA ILE A 192 -14.72 -7.24 -4.14
C ILE A 192 -14.86 -7.44 -5.64
N THR A 193 -15.61 -8.46 -6.05
CA THR A 193 -15.92 -8.66 -7.48
C THR A 193 -17.05 -7.73 -7.93
N PRO A 194 -17.11 -7.38 -9.24
CA PRO A 194 -18.26 -6.66 -9.80
C PRO A 194 -19.60 -7.37 -9.56
N GLN A 195 -19.60 -8.71 -9.59
CA GLN A 195 -20.79 -9.51 -9.31
C GLN A 195 -21.29 -9.33 -7.87
N ALA A 196 -20.38 -9.40 -6.88
CA ALA A 196 -20.75 -9.19 -5.48
C ALA A 196 -21.29 -7.77 -5.25
N ALA A 197 -20.70 -6.76 -5.90
CA ALA A 197 -21.21 -5.39 -5.81
C ALA A 197 -22.63 -5.25 -6.39
N ALA A 198 -22.92 -5.93 -7.50
CA ALA A 198 -24.25 -5.94 -8.12
C ALA A 198 -25.30 -6.68 -7.28
N GLU A 199 -24.97 -7.86 -6.75
CA GLU A 199 -25.83 -8.63 -5.83
C GLU A 199 -26.12 -7.85 -4.55
N LEU A 200 -25.11 -7.19 -4.02
CA LEU A 200 -25.26 -6.27 -2.90
C LEU A 200 -25.83 -4.92 -3.34
N SER A 201 -26.17 -4.67 -4.61
CA SER A 201 -26.65 -3.38 -5.16
C SER A 201 -25.92 -2.15 -4.59
N LEU A 202 -24.59 -2.21 -4.53
CA LEU A 202 -23.76 -1.15 -3.96
C LEU A 202 -23.77 0.08 -4.88
N ALA A 203 -23.87 1.24 -4.25
CA ALA A 203 -23.79 2.54 -4.88
C ALA A 203 -23.19 3.53 -3.86
N ASP A 204 -22.76 4.70 -4.33
CA ASP A 204 -22.39 5.79 -3.44
C ASP A 204 -23.56 6.12 -2.48
N GLY A 205 -23.23 6.32 -1.20
CA GLY A 205 -24.20 6.53 -0.12
C GLY A 205 -24.88 5.26 0.40
N ALA A 206 -24.62 4.08 -0.17
CA ALA A 206 -25.22 2.83 0.30
C ALA A 206 -24.76 2.49 1.73
N ARG A 207 -25.72 2.19 2.62
CA ARG A 207 -25.40 1.65 3.95
C ARG A 207 -25.00 0.19 3.84
N VAL A 208 -23.90 -0.15 4.51
CA VAL A 208 -23.29 -1.47 4.53
C VAL A 208 -22.73 -1.78 5.91
N TRP A 209 -22.37 -3.04 6.11
CA TRP A 209 -21.51 -3.49 7.20
C TRP A 209 -20.22 -4.03 6.62
N THR A 210 -19.10 -3.67 7.24
CA THR A 210 -17.80 -4.28 6.93
C THR A 210 -17.43 -5.26 8.03
N SER A 211 -16.78 -6.36 7.65
CA SER A 211 -16.24 -7.30 8.62
C SER A 211 -14.83 -7.76 8.29
N VAL A 212 -14.00 -7.88 9.30
CA VAL A 212 -12.64 -8.40 9.22
C VAL A 212 -12.44 -9.43 10.35
N LYS A 213 -11.86 -10.59 10.03
CA LYS A 213 -11.45 -11.56 11.06
C LYS A 213 -10.23 -11.04 11.79
N ALA A 214 -10.11 -11.34 13.08
CA ALA A 214 -8.92 -10.97 13.86
C ALA A 214 -7.62 -11.56 13.27
N THR A 215 -7.71 -12.71 12.60
CA THR A 215 -6.58 -13.38 11.93
C THR A 215 -6.10 -12.68 10.66
N GLU A 216 -6.89 -11.76 10.11
CA GLU A 216 -6.53 -10.98 8.91
C GLU A 216 -5.98 -9.59 9.27
N VAL A 217 -5.80 -9.33 10.57
CA VAL A 217 -5.25 -8.08 11.09
C VAL A 217 -3.81 -8.34 11.49
N THR A 218 -2.88 -7.77 10.72
CA THR A 218 -1.46 -7.77 11.08
C THR A 218 -1.14 -6.51 11.87
N LEU A 219 -0.55 -6.67 13.05
CA LEU A 219 -0.03 -5.55 13.83
C LEU A 219 1.49 -5.45 13.65
N VAL A 220 1.96 -4.26 13.30
CA VAL A 220 3.39 -3.94 13.15
C VAL A 220 3.76 -2.89 14.18
N ALA A 221 4.74 -3.16 15.04
CA ALA A 221 5.26 -2.17 15.98
C ALA A 221 5.99 -1.02 15.23
N LEU A 222 5.75 0.21 15.66
CA LEU A 222 6.35 1.44 15.10
C LEU A 222 7.50 1.94 15.96
#